data_AF-A0A1P8LFW0-F1
#
_entry.id   AF-A0A1P8LFW0-F1
#
_cell.length_a   1.000
_cell.length_b   1.000
_cell.length_c   1.000
_cell.angle_alpha   90.00
_cell.angle_beta   90.00
_cell.angle_gamma   90.00
#
_symmetry.space_group_name_H-M   'P 1'
#
loop_
_entity.id
_entity.type
_entity.pdbx_description
1 polymer ?
#
loop_
_entity_poly.entity_id
_entity_poly.type
_entity_poly.pdbx_seq_one_letter_code
_entity_poly.pdbx_strand_id
1 'polypeptide(L)'
;EVTMKEFQQQLHRDLPPTRLFGYNGVYPGPTFEVQKHEKVAVKWLNKLPDRHFLPVDHTLHDDGHHEHEVKTVVHLHGGCTPADSDGYPEAWYTKDFHAKGPFFEREVYEYPNEQDATALWYHDHAMAITRLNVYAGLVGLYFIRDREERSLNLPKGEYEIPLLIQDKSFHEDGSLFYPRQP
;
A
#
# COMPACT_ATOMS: atom_id res chain seq x y z
N GLU A 1 -5.24 -11.09 -7.09
CA GLU A 1 -4.29 -10.09 -7.62
C GLU A 1 -4.72 -8.70 -7.19
N VAL A 2 -3.78 -7.77 -7.03
CA VAL A 2 -4.07 -6.36 -6.75
C VAL A 2 -3.15 -5.49 -7.59
N THR A 3 -3.70 -4.51 -8.30
CA THR A 3 -2.93 -3.65 -9.21
C THR A 3 -2.89 -2.21 -8.73
N MET A 4 -1.69 -1.66 -8.50
CA MET A 4 -1.48 -0.24 -8.23
C MET A 4 -1.73 0.57 -9.50
N LYS A 5 -2.62 1.56 -9.42
CA LYS A 5 -3.01 2.42 -10.55
C LYS A 5 -3.05 3.88 -10.13
N GLU A 6 -2.70 4.77 -11.06
CA GLU A 6 -3.06 6.18 -10.95
C GLU A 6 -4.53 6.36 -11.31
N PHE A 7 -5.26 7.15 -10.53
CA PHE A 7 -6.67 7.45 -10.74
C PHE A 7 -7.05 8.80 -10.12
N GLN A 8 -8.31 9.21 -10.29
CA GLN A 8 -8.85 10.41 -9.64
C GLN A 8 -10.05 10.05 -8.75
N GLN A 9 -10.12 10.67 -7.57
CA GLN A 9 -11.23 10.53 -6.64
C GLN A 9 -11.54 11.87 -5.99
N GLN A 10 -12.82 12.22 -5.85
CA GLN A 10 -13.23 13.40 -5.10
C GLN A 10 -13.14 13.12 -3.60
N LEU A 11 -12.28 13.85 -2.88
CA LEU A 11 -12.02 13.64 -1.45
C LEU A 11 -12.81 14.60 -0.54
N HIS A 12 -13.38 15.67 -1.11
CA HIS A 12 -14.25 16.60 -0.42
C HIS A 12 -15.29 17.14 -1.40
N ARG A 13 -16.52 17.39 -0.93
CA ARG A 13 -17.62 17.92 -1.77
C ARG A 13 -17.22 19.18 -2.54
N ASP A 14 -16.41 20.03 -1.90
CA ASP A 14 -16.06 21.36 -2.38
C ASP A 14 -14.69 21.41 -3.10
N LEU A 15 -14.05 20.26 -3.35
CA LEU A 15 -12.80 20.17 -4.12
C LEU A 15 -13.01 19.41 -5.44
N PRO A 16 -12.26 19.75 -6.51
CA PRO A 16 -12.16 18.89 -7.69
C PRO A 16 -11.60 17.49 -7.36
N PRO A 17 -11.77 16.49 -8.25
CA PRO A 17 -11.16 15.17 -8.07
C PRO A 17 -9.63 15.23 -7.92
N THR A 18 -9.13 14.61 -6.85
CA THR A 18 -7.70 14.53 -6.54
C THR A 18 -7.06 13.37 -7.29
N ARG A 19 -5.90 13.61 -7.90
CA ARG A 19 -5.05 12.55 -8.44
C ARG A 19 -4.38 11.75 -7.32
N LEU A 20 -4.50 10.42 -7.37
CA LEU A 20 -4.01 9.48 -6.36
C LEU A 20 -3.37 8.25 -7.00
N PHE A 21 -2.54 7.55 -6.22
CA PHE A 21 -2.19 6.16 -6.46
C PHE A 21 -3.02 5.28 -5.55
N GLY A 22 -3.60 4.20 -6.07
CA GLY A 22 -4.48 3.32 -5.30
C GLY A 22 -4.32 1.86 -5.68
N TYR A 23 -4.44 0.99 -4.68
CA TYR A 23 -4.58 -0.44 -4.89
C TYR A 23 -5.94 -0.73 -5.55
N ASN A 24 -5.91 -1.33 -6.75
CA ASN A 24 -7.05 -1.47 -7.66
C ASN A 24 -7.67 -0.14 -8.11
N GLY A 25 -6.94 0.98 -8.02
CA GLY A 25 -7.45 2.30 -8.42
C GLY A 25 -8.57 2.82 -7.52
N VAL A 26 -8.52 2.47 -6.22
CA VAL A 26 -9.40 3.00 -5.18
C VAL A 26 -8.57 3.45 -3.98
N TYR A 27 -9.11 4.41 -3.22
CA TYR A 27 -8.49 4.91 -1.99
C TYR A 27 -9.53 5.05 -0.87
N PRO A 28 -9.34 4.37 0.28
CA PRO A 28 -8.31 3.36 0.54
C PRO A 28 -8.41 2.13 -0.38
N GLY A 29 -7.35 1.32 -0.40
CA GLY A 29 -7.34 0.02 -1.07
C GLY A 29 -8.40 -0.94 -0.52
N PRO A 30 -8.76 -2.02 -1.26
CA PRO A 30 -9.73 -3.00 -0.81
C PRO A 30 -9.33 -3.62 0.54
N THR A 31 -10.32 -3.85 1.40
CA THR A 31 -10.08 -4.54 2.68
C THR A 31 -9.97 -6.04 2.44
N PHE A 32 -8.92 -6.65 2.96
CA PHE A 32 -8.82 -8.10 3.05
C PHE A 32 -9.45 -8.57 4.36
N GLU A 33 -10.25 -9.63 4.29
CA GLU A 33 -10.70 -10.37 5.47
C GLU A 33 -10.38 -11.83 5.25
N VAL A 34 -9.50 -12.38 6.08
CA VAL A 34 -8.98 -13.74 5.95
C VAL A 34 -9.17 -14.51 7.24
N GLN A 35 -9.16 -15.83 7.18
CA GLN A 35 -9.15 -16.65 8.39
C GLN A 35 -7.73 -16.90 8.88
N LYS A 36 -7.57 -17.05 10.20
CA LYS A 36 -6.35 -17.61 10.79
C LYS A 36 -6.03 -18.96 10.12
N HIS A 37 -4.76 -19.13 9.73
CA HIS A 37 -4.25 -20.26 8.92
C HIS A 37 -4.75 -20.34 7.47
N GLU A 38 -5.51 -19.37 6.98
CA GLU A 38 -5.83 -19.27 5.56
C GLU A 38 -4.58 -18.80 4.80
N LYS A 39 -4.00 -19.69 3.99
CA LYS A 39 -2.86 -19.33 3.14
C LYS A 39 -3.35 -18.48 1.98
N VAL A 40 -2.92 -17.22 1.94
CA VAL A 40 -3.29 -16.28 0.88
C VAL A 40 -2.08 -15.98 0.01
N ALA A 41 -2.28 -16.02 -1.30
CA ALA A 41 -1.28 -15.61 -2.29
C ALA A 41 -1.76 -14.34 -3.00
N VAL A 42 -0.96 -13.27 -2.97
CA VAL A 42 -1.29 -12.00 -3.63
C VAL A 42 -0.19 -11.61 -4.60
N LYS A 43 -0.54 -11.55 -5.89
CA LYS A 43 0.27 -10.87 -6.89
C LYS A 43 0.00 -9.37 -6.82
N TRP A 44 0.98 -8.61 -6.35
CA TRP A 44 0.95 -7.16 -6.31
C TRP A 44 1.56 -6.62 -7.60
N LEU A 45 0.77 -5.93 -8.40
CA LEU A 45 1.15 -5.46 -9.73
C LEU A 45 1.34 -3.96 -9.72
N ASN A 46 2.45 -3.48 -10.29
CA ASN A 46 2.66 -2.06 -10.53
C ASN A 46 2.25 -1.70 -11.97
N LYS A 47 1.21 -0.87 -12.11
CA LYS A 47 0.78 -0.24 -13.38
C LYS A 47 0.79 1.29 -13.29
N LEU A 48 1.57 1.85 -12.37
CA LEU A 48 1.71 3.28 -12.18
C LEU A 48 2.48 3.93 -13.35
N PRO A 49 2.41 5.27 -13.50
CA PRO A 49 3.28 6.01 -14.41
C PRO A 49 4.75 5.87 -14.02
N ASP A 50 5.65 6.13 -14.97
CA ASP A 50 7.10 6.04 -14.71
C ASP A 50 7.64 7.24 -13.92
N ARG A 51 6.84 8.32 -13.79
CA ARG A 51 7.17 9.53 -13.02
C ARG A 51 6.20 9.73 -11.88
N HIS A 52 6.74 10.11 -10.73
CA HIS A 52 6.00 10.37 -9.51
C HIS A 52 5.41 11.79 -9.57
N PHE A 53 4.21 11.98 -8.99
CA PHE A 53 3.58 13.30 -8.97
C PHE A 53 3.90 14.15 -7.75
N LEU A 54 4.32 13.52 -6.66
CA LEU A 54 4.88 14.18 -5.47
C LEU A 54 6.40 14.37 -5.63
N PRO A 55 7.01 15.35 -4.93
CA PRO A 55 8.41 15.69 -5.11
C PRO A 55 9.36 14.62 -4.55
N VAL A 56 10.01 13.88 -5.45
CA VAL A 56 11.09 12.94 -5.10
C VAL A 56 12.37 13.72 -4.81
N ASP A 57 12.96 13.44 -3.64
CA ASP A 57 14.29 13.95 -3.28
C ASP A 57 15.33 12.89 -3.65
N HIS A 58 16.07 13.17 -4.73
CA HIS A 58 17.08 12.26 -5.26
C HIS A 58 18.41 12.31 -4.49
N THR A 59 18.55 13.17 -3.47
CA THR A 59 19.77 13.24 -2.65
C THR A 59 19.78 12.25 -1.49
N LEU A 60 18.62 11.67 -1.16
CA LEU A 60 18.45 10.78 -0.01
C LEU A 60 19.04 9.38 -0.19
N HIS A 61 19.14 8.90 -1.43
CA HIS A 61 19.61 7.55 -1.71
C HIS A 61 20.14 7.42 -3.14
N ASP A 62 21.33 6.81 -3.29
CA ASP A 62 22.14 6.83 -4.51
C ASP A 62 22.07 5.50 -5.30
N ASP A 63 21.05 4.66 -5.07
CA ASP A 63 20.88 3.32 -5.65
C ASP A 63 20.25 3.30 -7.07
N GLY A 64 20.39 4.38 -7.84
CA GLY A 64 19.70 4.49 -9.14
C GLY A 64 18.25 4.98 -9.03
N HIS A 65 17.89 5.73 -7.97
CA HIS A 65 16.67 6.55 -7.96
C HIS A 65 16.54 7.48 -9.17
N HIS A 66 17.65 7.83 -9.80
CA HIS A 66 17.68 8.57 -11.06
C HIS A 66 17.20 7.74 -12.26
N GLU A 67 17.35 6.43 -12.22
CA GLU A 67 16.98 5.51 -13.30
C GLU A 67 15.50 5.10 -13.19
N HIS A 68 15.00 4.96 -11.97
CA HIS A 68 13.63 4.49 -11.68
C HIS A 68 12.97 5.35 -10.59
N GLU A 69 12.17 6.32 -11.01
CA GLU A 69 11.51 7.28 -10.10
C GLU A 69 10.36 6.64 -9.31
N VAL A 70 9.53 5.78 -9.95
CA VAL A 70 8.41 5.09 -9.31
C VAL A 70 8.75 3.62 -9.03
N LYS A 71 9.29 3.39 -7.84
CA LYS A 71 9.55 2.07 -7.24
C LYS A 71 8.40 1.72 -6.29
N THR A 72 7.98 0.46 -6.26
CA THR A 72 6.93 0.00 -5.32
C THR A 72 7.25 -1.37 -4.72
N VAL A 73 6.86 -1.60 -3.47
CA VAL A 73 6.87 -2.92 -2.80
C VAL A 73 5.81 -2.90 -1.70
N VAL A 74 5.02 -3.95 -1.57
CA VAL A 74 3.93 -3.97 -0.57
C VAL A 74 4.39 -4.67 0.69
N HIS A 75 4.29 -3.98 1.83
CA HIS A 75 4.47 -4.56 3.15
C HIS A 75 3.11 -4.81 3.80
N LEU A 76 2.92 -6.01 4.38
CA LEU A 76 1.77 -6.32 5.23
C LEU A 76 2.19 -6.03 6.68
N HIS A 77 1.85 -4.84 7.17
CA HIS A 77 2.25 -4.39 8.49
C HIS A 77 1.55 -5.19 9.59
N GLY A 78 2.35 -5.82 10.44
CA GLY A 78 1.90 -6.73 11.49
C GLY A 78 1.73 -8.18 11.02
N GLY A 79 2.00 -8.48 9.75
CA GLY A 79 1.99 -9.84 9.21
C GLY A 79 3.16 -10.66 9.72
N CYS A 80 2.92 -11.92 10.08
CA CYS A 80 3.95 -12.93 10.30
C CYS A 80 4.25 -13.59 8.95
N THR A 81 5.17 -12.97 8.22
CA THR A 81 5.44 -13.22 6.80
C THR A 81 6.83 -13.84 6.57
N PRO A 82 6.98 -14.74 5.58
CA PRO A 82 8.30 -15.06 5.03
C PRO A 82 8.99 -13.79 4.51
N ALA A 83 10.30 -13.69 4.69
CA ALA A 83 11.05 -12.45 4.40
C ALA A 83 10.89 -11.95 2.95
N ASP A 84 10.82 -12.85 1.98
CA ASP A 84 10.63 -12.55 0.57
C ASP A 84 9.17 -12.22 0.17
N SER A 85 8.23 -12.32 1.11
CA SER A 85 6.84 -11.83 1.02
C SER A 85 6.55 -10.69 2.00
N ASP A 86 7.55 -10.22 2.74
CA ASP A 86 7.39 -9.19 3.77
C ASP A 86 7.38 -7.77 3.19
N GLY A 87 7.94 -7.58 2.00
CA GLY A 87 8.02 -6.27 1.37
C GLY A 87 9.24 -5.46 1.80
N TYR A 88 10.40 -6.12 1.86
CA TYR A 88 11.68 -5.48 2.17
C TYR A 88 11.92 -4.25 1.25
N PRO A 89 12.44 -3.12 1.77
CA PRO A 89 12.49 -1.87 1.00
C PRO A 89 13.23 -1.96 -0.34
N GLU A 90 14.27 -2.79 -0.42
CA GLU A 90 15.08 -3.01 -1.63
C GLU A 90 14.62 -4.24 -2.44
N ALA A 91 13.46 -4.83 -2.10
CA ALA A 91 12.76 -5.81 -2.92
C ALA A 91 11.70 -5.13 -3.83
N TRP A 92 11.91 -3.86 -4.14
CA TRP A 92 11.02 -3.07 -5.00
C TRP A 92 11.01 -3.56 -6.44
N TYR A 93 9.96 -3.16 -7.15
CA TYR A 93 9.84 -3.37 -8.59
C TYR A 93 9.16 -2.17 -9.24
N THR A 94 9.48 -1.93 -10.51
CA THR A 94 8.83 -0.90 -11.33
C THR A 94 7.64 -1.49 -12.08
N LYS A 95 7.01 -0.67 -12.92
CA LYS A 95 5.91 -1.06 -13.79
C LYS A 95 6.19 -2.37 -14.50
N ASP A 96 5.24 -3.31 -14.41
CA ASP A 96 5.33 -4.62 -15.04
C ASP A 96 6.58 -5.44 -14.68
N PHE A 97 7.15 -5.18 -13.50
CA PHE A 97 8.38 -5.81 -13.02
C PHE A 97 9.59 -5.60 -13.97
N HIS A 98 9.57 -4.53 -14.77
CA HIS A 98 10.62 -4.24 -15.76
C HIS A 98 12.01 -4.10 -15.12
N ALA A 99 12.09 -3.38 -14.01
CA ALA A 99 13.26 -3.33 -13.14
C ALA A 99 12.88 -3.77 -11.73
N LYS A 100 13.86 -4.33 -11.02
CA LYS A 100 13.71 -4.96 -9.70
C LYS A 100 14.88 -4.56 -8.82
N GLY A 101 14.60 -4.33 -7.54
CA GLY A 101 15.62 -4.09 -6.54
C GLY A 101 16.43 -5.36 -6.24
N PRO A 102 17.61 -5.21 -5.61
CA PRO A 102 18.56 -6.31 -5.41
C PRO A 102 18.04 -7.45 -4.53
N PHE A 103 17.00 -7.23 -3.73
CA PHE A 103 16.39 -8.24 -2.86
C PHE A 103 15.04 -8.75 -3.37
N PHE A 104 14.68 -8.46 -4.62
CA PHE A 104 13.46 -8.99 -5.21
C PHE A 104 13.62 -10.49 -5.49
N GLU A 105 12.76 -11.32 -4.90
CA GLU A 105 12.79 -12.78 -5.09
C GLU A 105 11.52 -13.34 -5.75
N ARG A 106 10.35 -12.71 -5.58
CA ARG A 106 9.05 -13.25 -6.05
C ARG A 106 8.03 -12.16 -6.43
N GLU A 107 7.18 -12.47 -7.42
CA GLU A 107 6.07 -11.61 -7.84
C GLU A 107 4.78 -11.85 -7.04
N VAL A 108 4.61 -13.05 -6.49
CA VAL A 108 3.41 -13.48 -5.76
C VAL A 108 3.78 -13.65 -4.30
N TYR A 109 3.27 -12.77 -3.44
CA TYR A 109 3.55 -12.80 -2.01
C TYR A 109 2.66 -13.83 -1.33
N GLU A 110 3.22 -14.52 -0.34
CA GLU A 110 2.52 -15.55 0.42
C GLU A 110 2.33 -15.08 1.86
N TYR A 111 1.08 -15.10 2.30
CA TYR A 111 0.67 -14.75 3.66
C TYR A 111 0.12 -16.01 4.33
N PRO A 112 0.90 -16.64 5.24
CA PRO A 112 0.45 -17.85 5.94
C PRO A 112 -0.70 -17.60 6.91
N ASN A 113 -0.79 -16.37 7.45
CA ASN A 113 -1.76 -15.96 8.47
C ASN A 113 -1.72 -16.86 9.72
N GLU A 114 -0.51 -17.30 10.10
CA GLU A 114 -0.24 -18.13 11.28
C GLU A 114 0.03 -17.26 12.51
N GLN A 115 -0.91 -16.37 12.81
CA GLN A 115 -0.90 -15.47 13.97
C GLN A 115 -2.31 -15.27 14.53
N ASP A 116 -2.45 -14.57 15.65
CA ASP A 116 -3.77 -14.32 16.24
C ASP A 116 -4.63 -13.36 15.42
N ALA A 117 -5.96 -13.44 15.62
CA ALA A 117 -6.90 -12.51 15.02
C ALA A 117 -6.53 -11.07 15.41
N THR A 118 -6.36 -10.21 14.41
CA THR A 118 -5.93 -8.83 14.63
C THR A 118 -6.24 -7.99 13.40
N ALA A 119 -6.22 -6.67 13.60
CA ALA A 119 -6.28 -5.68 12.54
C ALA A 119 -4.86 -5.38 12.05
N LEU A 120 -4.62 -5.62 10.77
CA LEU A 120 -3.41 -5.30 10.05
C LEU A 120 -3.75 -4.26 8.98
N TRP A 121 -2.70 -3.78 8.32
CA TRP A 121 -2.83 -2.90 7.17
C TRP A 121 -1.68 -3.16 6.22
N TYR A 122 -1.88 -2.90 4.95
CA TYR A 122 -0.86 -3.05 3.93
C TYR A 122 -0.60 -1.71 3.26
N HIS A 123 0.67 -1.46 2.95
CA HIS A 123 1.11 -0.20 2.38
C HIS A 123 2.38 -0.37 1.57
N ASP A 124 2.71 0.65 0.78
CA ASP A 124 3.99 0.66 0.08
C ASP A 124 5.16 0.84 1.06
N HIS A 125 6.28 0.16 0.81
CA HIS A 125 7.47 0.20 1.65
C HIS A 125 8.76 0.43 0.85
N ALA A 126 8.68 1.00 -0.35
CA ALA A 126 9.83 1.10 -1.25
C ALA A 126 10.91 2.03 -0.67
N MET A 127 12.17 1.63 -0.86
CA MET A 127 13.36 2.34 -0.37
C MET A 127 13.32 3.83 -0.75
N ALA A 128 13.62 4.69 0.23
CA ALA A 128 13.65 6.16 0.16
C ALA A 128 12.38 6.89 -0.33
N ILE A 129 11.34 6.19 -0.79
CA ILE A 129 10.13 6.79 -1.38
C ILE A 129 8.83 6.38 -0.67
N THR A 130 8.89 5.51 0.34
CA THR A 130 7.74 5.08 1.17
C THR A 130 6.82 6.25 1.57
N ARG A 131 7.41 7.37 2.06
CA ARG A 131 6.65 8.56 2.48
C ARG A 131 5.76 9.12 1.37
N LEU A 132 6.22 9.08 0.12
CA LEU A 132 5.51 9.63 -1.04
C LEU A 132 4.47 8.64 -1.54
N ASN A 133 4.81 7.36 -1.67
CA ASN A 133 3.90 6.33 -2.15
C ASN A 133 2.70 6.13 -1.20
N VAL A 134 2.94 6.11 0.11
CA VAL A 134 1.86 6.04 1.12
C VAL A 134 1.04 7.34 1.11
N TYR A 135 1.67 8.50 0.97
CA TYR A 135 0.95 9.78 0.90
C TYR A 135 0.11 9.90 -0.38
N ALA A 136 0.57 9.32 -1.50
CA ALA A 136 -0.15 9.25 -2.76
C ALA A 136 -1.42 8.38 -2.70
N GLY A 137 -1.51 7.46 -1.73
CA GLY A 137 -2.72 6.69 -1.43
C GLY A 137 -2.55 5.16 -1.40
N LEU A 138 -1.32 4.64 -1.51
CA LEU A 138 -1.07 3.19 -1.44
C LEU A 138 -1.15 2.68 0.01
N VAL A 139 -2.39 2.52 0.49
CA VAL A 139 -2.71 1.98 1.80
C VAL A 139 -4.03 1.18 1.73
N GLY A 140 -4.16 0.12 2.52
CA GLY A 140 -5.42 -0.61 2.71
C GLY A 140 -5.40 -1.43 3.99
N LEU A 141 -6.56 -1.99 4.35
CA LEU A 141 -6.73 -2.75 5.60
C LEU A 141 -6.73 -4.26 5.35
N TYR A 142 -6.29 -5.01 6.35
CA TYR A 142 -6.23 -6.47 6.31
C TYR A 142 -6.61 -7.01 7.68
N PHE A 143 -7.66 -7.82 7.76
CA PHE A 143 -8.11 -8.42 9.02
C PHE A 143 -7.89 -9.92 9.00
N ILE A 144 -7.24 -10.44 10.04
CA ILE A 144 -7.22 -11.88 10.33
C ILE A 144 -8.35 -12.14 11.32
N ARG A 145 -9.25 -13.06 10.97
CA ARG A 145 -10.40 -13.49 11.78
C ARG A 145 -10.15 -14.87 12.37
N ASP A 146 -10.70 -15.14 13.55
CA ASP A 146 -10.65 -16.46 14.18
C ASP A 146 -12.07 -16.93 14.61
N ARG A 147 -12.27 -18.24 14.70
CA ARG A 147 -13.45 -18.86 15.28
C ARG A 147 -13.58 -18.54 16.77
N GLU A 148 -12.46 -18.47 17.50
CA GLU A 148 -12.49 -18.12 18.93
C GLU A 148 -13.05 -16.72 19.17
N GLU A 149 -12.56 -15.72 18.43
CA GLU A 149 -13.08 -14.34 18.46
C GLU A 149 -14.58 -14.29 18.11
N ARG A 150 -15.01 -15.05 17.11
CA ARG A 150 -16.43 -15.12 16.71
C ARG A 150 -17.35 -15.66 17.81
N SER A 151 -16.82 -16.45 18.75
CA SER A 151 -17.60 -16.95 19.90
C SER A 151 -17.89 -15.87 20.95
N LEU A 152 -17.14 -14.76 20.94
CA LEU A 152 -17.30 -13.65 21.90
C LEU A 152 -18.51 -12.75 21.60
N ASN A 153 -19.16 -12.93 20.45
CA ASN A 153 -20.32 -12.16 20.01
C ASN A 153 -20.09 -10.63 20.05
N LEU A 154 -18.89 -10.19 19.65
CA LEU A 154 -18.59 -8.77 19.42
C LEU A 154 -19.45 -8.19 18.28
N PRO A 155 -19.63 -6.85 18.22
CA PRO A 155 -20.21 -6.19 17.04
C PRO A 155 -19.48 -6.63 15.76
N LYS A 156 -20.25 -6.92 14.70
CA LYS A 156 -19.76 -7.52 13.45
C LYS A 156 -20.57 -7.05 12.25
N GLY A 157 -20.04 -7.24 11.04
CA GLY A 157 -20.71 -6.85 9.80
C GLY A 157 -20.91 -5.33 9.76
N GLU A 158 -22.14 -4.85 9.58
CA GLU A 158 -22.44 -3.41 9.53
C GLU A 158 -22.10 -2.63 10.82
N TYR A 159 -21.90 -3.33 11.93
CA TYR A 159 -21.55 -2.75 13.23
C TYR A 159 -20.05 -2.72 13.52
N GLU A 160 -19.22 -3.23 12.60
CA GLU A 160 -17.76 -3.21 12.69
C GLU A 160 -17.20 -2.27 11.63
N ILE A 161 -16.84 -1.05 12.04
CA ILE A 161 -16.49 0.03 11.11
C ILE A 161 -14.98 0.24 11.11
N PRO A 162 -14.26 -0.14 10.04
CA PRO A 162 -12.84 0.17 9.92
C PRO A 162 -12.61 1.67 9.73
N LEU A 163 -11.65 2.23 10.48
CA LEU A 163 -11.26 3.63 10.38
C LEU A 163 -9.79 3.73 9.97
N LEU A 164 -9.53 4.18 8.75
CA LEU A 164 -8.20 4.53 8.25
C LEU A 164 -8.09 6.05 8.21
N ILE A 165 -7.20 6.60 9.04
CA ILE A 165 -7.06 8.05 9.24
C ILE A 165 -5.75 8.50 8.62
N GLN A 166 -5.80 9.46 7.69
CA GLN A 166 -4.64 10.11 7.11
C GLN A 166 -4.88 11.61 7.01
N ASP A 167 -3.91 12.39 7.47
CA ASP A 167 -3.86 13.81 7.16
C ASP A 167 -3.38 14.01 5.72
N LYS A 168 -3.94 15.02 5.05
CA LYS A 168 -3.59 15.44 3.69
C LYS A 168 -3.72 16.96 3.61
N SER A 169 -2.81 17.56 2.85
CA SER A 169 -2.90 18.95 2.41
C SER A 169 -3.25 18.99 0.92
N PHE A 170 -4.07 19.95 0.53
CA PHE A 170 -4.58 20.09 -0.83
C PHE A 170 -4.31 21.50 -1.37
N HIS A 171 -4.03 21.58 -2.66
CA HIS A 171 -4.13 22.82 -3.43
C HIS A 171 -5.60 23.14 -3.74
N GLU A 172 -5.90 24.38 -4.14
CA GLU A 172 -7.26 24.80 -4.51
C GLU A 172 -7.82 24.02 -5.70
N ASP A 173 -6.96 23.51 -6.58
CA ASP A 173 -7.33 22.66 -7.72
C ASP A 173 -7.62 21.19 -7.33
N GLY A 174 -7.55 20.86 -6.05
CA GLY A 174 -7.78 19.51 -5.51
C GLY A 174 -6.56 18.59 -5.56
N SER A 175 -5.43 19.02 -6.12
CA SER A 175 -4.20 18.21 -6.14
C SER A 175 -3.55 18.10 -4.75
N LEU A 176 -2.89 16.98 -4.47
CA LEU A 176 -2.18 16.76 -3.21
C LEU A 176 -0.97 17.70 -3.10
N PHE A 177 -0.86 18.41 -1.98
CA PHE A 177 0.35 19.11 -1.59
C PHE A 177 1.21 18.21 -0.70
N TYR A 178 2.51 18.14 -1.00
CA TYR A 178 3.51 17.53 -0.14
C TYR A 178 4.79 18.38 -0.20
N PRO A 179 5.36 18.79 0.95
CA PRO A 179 6.52 19.68 0.96
C PRO A 179 7.77 18.99 0.40
N ARG A 180 8.65 19.76 -0.24
CA ARG A 180 9.91 19.25 -0.83
C ARG A 180 10.98 18.93 0.22
N GLN A 181 10.93 19.61 1.37
CA GLN A 181 11.86 19.47 2.49
C GLN A 181 11.07 19.55 3.81
N PRO A 182 11.58 18.98 4.91
CA PRO A 182 11.01 19.13 6.25
C PRO A 182 10.89 20.60 6.69
#